data_AF-A0A355KUK6-F1
#
_entry.id   AF-A0A355KUK6-F1
#
_cell.length_a   1.000
_cell.length_b   1.000
_cell.length_c   1.000
_cell.angle_alpha   90.00
_cell.angle_beta   90.00
_cell.angle_gamma   90.00
#
_symmetry.space_group_name_H-M   'P 1'
#
loop_
_entity.id
_entity.type
_entity.pdbx_description
1 polymer ?
#
loop_
_entity_poly.entity_id
_entity_poly.type
_entity_poly.pdbx_seq_one_letter_code
_entity_poly.pdbx_strand_id
1 'polypeptide(L)'
;MKNGIKRIGALLMIVALCFSVAFEAAAAGYPDYYPNTHRNTGSHIADLIGVAKTQLGYTELDSSGNPISSASDGGYTKYGASFGEPNGAWCAYFISWCASQAGIPSSVVPRLGNCVTLTDWYQSRSIYYSRSSGYIPKPGDMVFFNWSGGSSAQHIGI
;
A
#
# COMPACT_ATOMS: atom_id res chain seq x y z
N MET A 1 -29.17 50.45 33.15
CA MET A 1 -28.35 50.90 32.02
C MET A 1 -27.94 49.68 31.23
N LYS A 2 -28.31 49.63 29.93
CA LYS A 2 -27.92 48.58 28.98
C LYS A 2 -26.41 48.68 28.71
N ASN A 3 -25.80 47.54 28.32
CA ASN A 3 -24.56 47.34 27.52
C ASN A 3 -23.74 46.20 28.16
N GLY A 4 -23.32 45.13 27.50
CA GLY A 4 -23.39 44.73 26.10
C GLY A 4 -22.82 43.31 26.00
N ILE A 5 -23.46 42.48 25.18
CA ILE A 5 -23.04 41.11 24.88
C ILE A 5 -21.66 41.15 24.20
N LYS A 6 -20.70 40.36 24.68
CA LYS A 6 -19.56 39.90 23.89
C LYS A 6 -19.53 38.37 23.93
N ARG A 7 -20.21 37.76 22.96
CA ARG A 7 -20.01 36.34 22.63
C ARG A 7 -18.62 36.22 22.00
N ILE A 8 -17.65 35.73 22.77
CA ILE A 8 -16.35 35.34 22.24
C ILE A 8 -16.53 33.94 21.65
N GLY A 9 -16.80 33.88 20.34
CA GLY A 9 -16.62 32.67 19.56
C GLY A 9 -15.13 32.46 19.34
N ALA A 10 -14.51 31.58 20.12
CA ALA A 10 -13.25 30.93 19.76
C ALA A 10 -13.64 29.63 19.05
N LEU A 11 -13.83 29.66 17.73
CA LEU A 11 -12.78 29.46 16.72
C LEU A 11 -11.97 28.17 17.00
N LEU A 12 -12.40 27.12 16.31
CA LEU A 12 -11.66 25.94 15.85
C LEU A 12 -10.30 25.69 16.53
N MET A 13 -10.26 24.67 17.39
CA MET A 13 -9.14 23.74 17.40
C MET A 13 -9.69 22.33 17.23
N ILE A 14 -10.14 22.03 16.00
CA ILE A 14 -10.08 20.66 15.52
C ILE A 14 -8.59 20.40 15.32
N VAL A 15 -7.96 19.82 16.34
CA VAL A 15 -6.67 19.16 16.14
C VAL A 15 -7.00 17.94 15.28
N ALA A 16 -6.98 18.15 13.97
CA ALA A 16 -6.92 17.07 13.02
C ALA A 16 -5.58 16.37 13.30
N LEU A 17 -5.64 15.29 14.07
CA LEU A 17 -4.60 14.26 14.11
C LEU A 17 -4.60 13.52 12.75
N CYS A 18 -4.46 14.28 11.66
CA CYS A 18 -3.87 13.79 10.42
C CYS A 18 -2.36 13.92 10.58
N PHE A 19 -1.80 13.19 11.56
CA PHE A 19 -0.43 12.73 11.43
C PHE A 19 -0.46 11.57 10.43
N SER A 20 -0.75 11.91 9.18
CA SER A 20 -0.31 11.13 8.04
C SER A 20 1.20 11.19 8.09
N VAL A 21 1.82 10.23 8.76
CA VAL A 21 3.24 9.95 8.61
C VAL A 21 3.44 9.39 7.21
N ALA A 22 3.30 10.28 6.24
CA ALA A 22 3.91 10.19 4.93
C ALA A 22 5.43 10.33 5.16
N PHE A 23 6.03 9.32 5.78
CA PHE A 23 7.44 9.04 5.58
C PHE A 23 7.55 8.40 4.19
N GLU A 24 7.24 9.22 3.18
CA GLU A 24 7.25 8.86 1.77
C GLU A 24 8.70 8.79 1.34
N ALA A 25 9.19 7.55 1.12
CA ALA A 25 10.11 7.12 0.06
C ALA A 25 11.44 7.87 -0.22
N ALA A 26 11.69 9.05 0.33
CA ALA A 26 12.92 9.82 0.18
C ALA A 26 14.10 9.28 1.01
N ALA A 27 13.89 8.14 1.70
CA ALA A 27 14.81 7.61 2.70
C ALA A 27 16.18 7.15 2.17
N ALA A 28 16.42 7.15 0.86
CA ALA A 28 17.69 6.72 0.29
C ALA A 28 18.26 7.63 -0.82
N GLY A 29 17.63 8.75 -1.17
CA GLY A 29 18.13 9.65 -2.23
C GLY A 29 18.03 9.09 -3.66
N TYR A 30 17.27 8.01 -3.85
CA TYR A 30 16.98 7.42 -5.17
C TYR A 30 15.98 8.27 -5.96
N PRO A 31 16.11 8.38 -7.29
CA PRO A 31 15.09 9.01 -8.13
C PRO A 31 13.77 8.24 -8.07
N ASP A 32 12.65 8.94 -7.91
CA ASP A 32 11.33 8.34 -8.05
C ASP A 32 10.81 8.56 -9.48
N TYR A 33 11.05 7.57 -10.36
CA TYR A 33 10.60 7.61 -11.76
C TYR A 33 9.08 7.42 -11.91
N TYR A 34 8.40 6.91 -10.89
CA TYR A 34 6.98 6.56 -10.95
C TYR A 34 6.22 7.14 -9.75
N PRO A 35 6.23 8.46 -9.52
CA PRO A 35 5.55 9.04 -8.36
C PRO A 35 4.06 8.68 -8.37
N ASN A 36 3.46 8.55 -7.19
CA ASN A 36 2.01 8.38 -7.08
C ASN A 36 1.31 9.66 -7.56
N THR A 37 0.76 9.63 -8.77
CA THR A 37 0.02 10.76 -9.35
C THR A 37 -1.48 10.70 -9.06
N HIS A 38 -1.98 9.62 -8.43
CA HIS A 38 -3.38 9.48 -8.08
C HIS A 38 -3.79 10.50 -7.01
N ARG A 39 -5.05 10.88 -7.02
CA ARG A 39 -5.65 11.73 -5.99
C ARG A 39 -6.82 10.97 -5.40
N ASN A 40 -6.76 10.73 -4.09
CA ASN A 40 -7.79 9.97 -3.42
C ASN A 40 -9.16 10.66 -3.54
N THR A 41 -10.14 9.86 -3.92
CA THR A 41 -11.52 10.25 -4.15
C THR A 41 -12.39 10.01 -2.92
N GLY A 42 -11.89 9.24 -1.95
CA GLY A 42 -12.63 8.74 -0.79
C GLY A 42 -13.26 7.37 -1.02
N SER A 43 -13.20 6.84 -2.25
CA SER A 43 -13.56 5.46 -2.54
C SER A 43 -12.31 4.58 -2.44
N HIS A 44 -12.16 3.89 -1.31
CA HIS A 44 -10.97 3.08 -1.03
C HIS A 44 -10.62 2.08 -2.15
N ILE A 45 -11.60 1.41 -2.75
CA ILE A 45 -11.34 0.46 -3.85
C ILE A 45 -10.85 1.20 -5.10
N ALA A 46 -11.50 2.29 -5.48
CA ALA A 46 -11.07 3.08 -6.64
C ALA A 46 -9.69 3.70 -6.41
N ASP A 47 -9.41 4.12 -5.19
CA ASP A 47 -8.15 4.74 -4.80
C ASP A 47 -7.00 3.73 -4.76
N LEU A 48 -7.22 2.53 -4.23
CA LEU A 48 -6.24 1.45 -4.26
C LEU A 48 -5.84 1.11 -5.70
N ILE A 49 -6.84 0.92 -6.58
CA ILE A 49 -6.61 0.60 -7.99
C ILE A 49 -5.95 1.80 -8.71
N GLY A 50 -6.37 3.02 -8.39
CA GLY A 50 -5.81 4.26 -8.95
C GLY A 50 -4.33 4.39 -8.63
N VAL A 51 -3.94 4.22 -7.36
CA VAL A 51 -2.54 4.21 -6.94
C VAL A 51 -1.77 3.11 -7.66
N ALA A 52 -2.24 1.87 -7.65
CA ALA A 52 -1.54 0.75 -8.29
C ALA A 52 -1.28 1.02 -9.78
N LYS A 53 -2.24 1.62 -10.49
CA LYS A 53 -2.10 2.01 -11.91
C LYS A 53 -0.99 3.02 -12.15
N THR A 54 -0.70 3.91 -11.21
CA THR A 54 0.42 4.87 -11.35
C THR A 54 1.79 4.20 -11.37
N GLN A 55 1.86 2.93 -10.97
CA GLN A 55 3.09 2.15 -10.89
C GLN A 55 3.24 1.15 -12.05
N LEU A 56 2.36 1.19 -13.06
CA LEU A 56 2.50 0.36 -14.25
C LEU A 56 3.81 0.71 -14.98
N GLY A 57 4.64 -0.31 -15.20
CA GLY A 57 5.97 -0.16 -15.81
C GLY A 57 7.11 0.05 -14.80
N TYR A 58 6.81 0.15 -13.50
CA TYR A 58 7.83 0.22 -12.45
C TYR A 58 8.78 -0.99 -12.54
N THR A 59 10.08 -0.72 -12.49
CA THR A 59 11.12 -1.73 -12.26
C THR A 59 12.02 -1.30 -11.11
N GLU A 60 12.73 -2.26 -10.53
CA GLU A 60 13.69 -2.02 -9.46
C GLU A 60 14.82 -1.12 -9.94
N LEU A 61 15.55 -0.49 -9.01
CA LEU A 61 16.70 0.37 -9.33
C LEU A 61 18.02 -0.31 -8.94
N ASP A 62 19.07 -0.14 -9.73
CA ASP A 62 20.43 -0.57 -9.38
C ASP A 62 21.03 0.31 -8.25
N SER A 63 22.27 0.04 -7.82
CA SER A 63 22.93 0.85 -6.78
C SER A 63 23.19 2.31 -7.18
N SER A 64 23.08 2.66 -8.46
CA SER A 64 23.25 4.02 -8.99
C SER A 64 21.92 4.73 -9.21
N GLY A 65 20.78 4.08 -8.95
CA GLY A 65 19.45 4.64 -9.15
C GLY A 65 18.94 4.55 -10.58
N ASN A 66 19.45 3.65 -11.41
CA ASN A 66 18.93 3.41 -12.76
C ASN A 66 17.96 2.23 -12.77
N PRO A 67 16.86 2.28 -13.57
CA PRO A 67 15.96 1.14 -13.74
C PRO A 67 16.69 -0.10 -14.26
N ILE A 68 16.47 -1.24 -13.62
CA ILE A 68 16.94 -2.54 -14.11
C ILE A 68 15.84 -3.27 -14.87
N SER A 69 16.22 -4.34 -15.58
CA SER A 69 15.30 -5.22 -16.30
C SER A 69 14.29 -5.86 -15.34
N SER A 70 13.04 -6.04 -15.78
CA SER A 70 12.02 -6.80 -15.03
C SER A 70 12.33 -8.30 -14.92
N ALA A 71 13.40 -8.78 -15.54
CA ALA A 71 13.94 -10.13 -15.39
C ALA A 71 15.09 -10.22 -14.37
N SER A 72 15.38 -9.11 -13.69
CA SER A 72 16.37 -9.03 -12.62
C SER A 72 15.68 -8.77 -11.28
N ASP A 73 16.22 -9.36 -10.22
CA ASP A 73 15.70 -9.24 -8.86
C ASP A 73 16.78 -8.67 -7.92
N GLY A 74 16.35 -8.13 -6.78
CA GLY A 74 17.22 -7.70 -5.69
C GLY A 74 17.71 -6.25 -5.79
N GLY A 75 17.19 -5.49 -6.74
CA GLY A 75 17.34 -4.04 -6.84
C GLY A 75 16.49 -3.30 -5.80
N TYR A 76 16.71 -1.98 -5.72
CA TYR A 76 15.99 -1.10 -4.82
C TYR A 76 14.53 -0.94 -5.26
N THR A 77 13.61 -1.03 -4.31
CA THR A 77 12.23 -0.59 -4.47
C THR A 77 11.83 0.39 -3.37
N LYS A 78 11.09 1.44 -3.74
CA LYS A 78 10.49 2.36 -2.75
C LYS A 78 9.49 1.66 -1.82
N TYR A 79 8.86 0.58 -2.30
CA TYR A 79 7.95 -0.24 -1.50
C TYR A 79 8.72 -0.98 -0.40
N GLY A 80 9.78 -1.69 -0.76
CA GLY A 80 10.67 -2.33 0.21
C GLY A 80 11.33 -1.32 1.14
N ALA A 81 11.74 -0.17 0.63
CA ALA A 81 12.33 0.91 1.43
C ALA A 81 11.34 1.44 2.48
N SER A 82 10.05 1.57 2.11
CA SER A 82 8.99 1.93 3.07
C SER A 82 8.83 0.91 4.19
N PHE A 83 9.34 -0.31 4.04
CA PHE A 83 9.40 -1.40 5.01
C PHE A 83 10.75 -1.57 5.71
N GLY A 84 11.77 -0.79 5.34
CA GLY A 84 13.14 -0.98 5.84
C GLY A 84 13.91 -2.11 5.14
N GLU A 85 13.35 -2.69 4.07
CA GLU A 85 13.95 -3.76 3.27
C GLU A 85 13.95 -3.39 1.77
N PRO A 86 14.74 -2.39 1.35
CA PRO A 86 14.71 -1.83 -0.01
C PRO A 86 14.95 -2.85 -1.12
N ASN A 87 15.75 -3.88 -0.87
CA ASN A 87 16.14 -4.90 -1.85
C ASN A 87 15.41 -6.24 -1.66
N GLY A 88 14.40 -6.27 -0.78
CA GLY A 88 13.61 -7.47 -0.51
C GLY A 88 12.55 -7.73 -1.58
N ALA A 89 12.00 -8.95 -1.60
CA ALA A 89 10.86 -9.29 -2.44
C ALA A 89 9.67 -8.37 -2.11
N TRP A 90 9.17 -7.65 -3.11
CA TRP A 90 8.37 -6.45 -2.87
C TRP A 90 6.89 -6.60 -3.19
N CYS A 91 6.41 -7.77 -3.62
CA CYS A 91 4.99 -7.96 -3.97
C CYS A 91 4.05 -7.58 -2.81
N ALA A 92 4.29 -8.08 -1.60
CA ALA A 92 3.50 -7.74 -0.41
C ALA A 92 3.73 -6.29 0.08
N TYR A 93 4.96 -5.78 -0.06
CA TYR A 93 5.30 -4.38 0.23
C TYR A 93 4.53 -3.43 -0.67
N PHE A 94 4.39 -3.75 -1.95
CA PHE A 94 3.64 -2.98 -2.92
C PHE A 94 2.16 -2.89 -2.57
N ILE A 95 1.53 -4.01 -2.19
CA ILE A 95 0.13 -4.03 -1.73
C ILE A 95 -0.07 -3.10 -0.53
N SER A 96 0.80 -3.23 0.47
CA SER A 96 0.74 -2.42 1.68
C SER A 96 0.98 -0.94 1.40
N TRP A 97 1.92 -0.63 0.49
CA TRP A 97 2.19 0.74 0.07
C TRP A 97 0.98 1.33 -0.67
N CYS A 98 0.42 0.62 -1.64
CA CYS A 98 -0.79 1.04 -2.37
C CYS A 98 -1.97 1.29 -1.42
N ALA A 99 -2.18 0.41 -0.44
CA ALA A 99 -3.23 0.59 0.57
C ALA A 99 -3.00 1.84 1.43
N SER A 100 -1.77 2.07 1.89
CA SER A 100 -1.39 3.28 2.65
C SER A 100 -1.65 4.55 1.84
N GLN A 101 -1.22 4.57 0.57
CA GLN A 101 -1.44 5.70 -0.35
C GLN A 101 -2.93 5.97 -0.58
N ALA A 102 -3.75 4.92 -0.66
CA ALA A 102 -5.21 5.00 -0.83
C ALA A 102 -5.97 5.30 0.49
N GLY A 103 -5.25 5.58 1.59
CA GLY A 103 -5.83 5.85 2.89
C GLY A 103 -6.57 4.66 3.51
N ILE A 104 -6.28 3.43 3.06
CA ILE A 104 -6.86 2.21 3.62
C ILE A 104 -6.12 1.88 4.92
N PRO A 105 -6.84 1.74 6.06
CA PRO A 105 -6.20 1.48 7.34
C PRO A 105 -5.59 0.07 7.39
N SER A 106 -4.54 -0.09 8.19
CA SER A 106 -3.85 -1.38 8.36
C SER A 106 -4.69 -2.45 9.04
N SER A 107 -5.84 -2.08 9.61
CA SER A 107 -6.86 -3.01 10.10
C SER A 107 -7.61 -3.72 8.97
N VAL A 108 -7.56 -3.19 7.74
CA VAL A 108 -8.20 -3.75 6.53
C VAL A 108 -7.15 -4.42 5.65
N VAL A 109 -6.06 -3.72 5.31
CA VAL A 109 -4.91 -4.28 4.59
C VAL A 109 -3.67 -4.18 5.47
N PRO A 110 -3.24 -5.27 6.13
CA PRO A 110 -2.18 -5.20 7.12
C PRO A 110 -0.83 -4.94 6.46
N ARG A 111 0.02 -4.18 7.16
CA ARG A 111 1.37 -3.84 6.70
C ARG A 111 2.34 -5.01 6.96
N LEU A 112 2.22 -6.06 6.15
CA LEU A 112 2.99 -7.31 6.25
C LEU A 112 3.73 -7.60 4.94
N GLY A 113 4.98 -8.07 5.05
CA GLY A 113 5.89 -8.29 3.92
C GLY A 113 5.91 -9.69 3.31
N ASN A 114 5.08 -10.60 3.82
CA ASN A 114 5.17 -12.03 3.49
C ASN A 114 3.82 -12.59 3.07
N CYS A 115 3.78 -13.28 1.92
CA CYS A 115 2.56 -13.85 1.37
C CYS A 115 1.92 -14.88 2.30
N VAL A 116 2.69 -15.73 2.98
CA VAL A 116 2.19 -16.73 3.94
C VAL A 116 1.54 -16.02 5.13
N THR A 117 2.24 -15.07 5.74
CA THR A 117 1.69 -14.31 6.87
C THR A 117 0.43 -13.54 6.48
N LEU A 118 0.37 -12.99 5.26
CA LEU A 118 -0.82 -12.34 4.73
C LEU A 118 -1.98 -13.32 4.54
N THR A 119 -1.75 -14.49 3.93
CA THR A 119 -2.80 -15.50 3.78
C THR A 119 -3.32 -15.97 5.13
N ASP A 120 -2.44 -16.22 6.10
CA ASP A 120 -2.82 -16.63 7.47
C ASP A 120 -3.66 -15.54 8.15
N TRP A 121 -3.29 -14.27 7.96
CA TRP A 121 -4.03 -13.13 8.50
C TRP A 121 -5.46 -13.06 7.95
N TYR A 122 -5.64 -13.21 6.64
CA TYR A 122 -6.96 -13.20 5.99
C TYR A 122 -7.79 -14.44 6.36
N GLN A 123 -7.15 -15.61 6.46
CA GLN A 123 -7.80 -16.86 6.89
C GLN A 123 -8.30 -16.77 8.33
N SER A 124 -7.48 -16.24 9.25
CA SER A 124 -7.87 -16.05 10.66
C SER A 124 -9.07 -15.13 10.87
N ARG A 125 -9.43 -14.34 9.85
CA ARG A 125 -10.59 -13.43 9.83
C ARG A 125 -11.75 -13.94 8.97
N SER A 126 -11.63 -15.16 8.43
CA SER A 126 -12.64 -15.78 7.57
C SER A 126 -13.00 -14.94 6.32
N ILE A 127 -12.03 -14.17 5.81
CA ILE A 127 -12.16 -13.35 4.59
C ILE A 127 -11.21 -13.80 3.48
N TYR A 128 -10.61 -14.98 3.64
CA TYR A 128 -9.82 -15.63 2.60
C TYR A 128 -10.67 -16.65 1.85
N TYR A 129 -10.75 -16.51 0.53
CA TYR A 129 -11.48 -17.43 -0.34
C TYR A 129 -10.50 -18.26 -1.17
N SER A 130 -10.55 -19.58 -1.02
CA SER A 130 -9.76 -20.49 -1.86
C SER A 130 -10.29 -20.49 -3.29
N ARG A 131 -9.44 -20.89 -4.26
CA ARG A 131 -9.87 -21.09 -5.65
C ARG A 131 -11.04 -22.07 -5.79
N SER A 132 -11.11 -23.08 -4.92
CA SER A 132 -12.16 -24.10 -4.91
C SER A 132 -13.47 -23.66 -4.23
N SER A 133 -13.50 -22.50 -3.58
CA SER A 133 -14.70 -22.00 -2.89
C SER A 133 -15.83 -21.57 -3.83
N GLY A 134 -15.53 -21.37 -5.12
CA GLY A 134 -16.47 -20.80 -6.09
C GLY A 134 -16.58 -19.27 -6.03
N TYR A 135 -15.80 -18.60 -5.18
CA TYR A 135 -15.74 -17.14 -5.13
C TYR A 135 -15.24 -16.55 -6.46
N ILE A 136 -15.88 -15.47 -6.90
CA ILE A 136 -15.49 -14.70 -8.09
C ILE A 136 -14.82 -13.41 -7.61
N PRO A 137 -13.51 -13.22 -7.87
CA PRO A 137 -12.79 -12.02 -7.48
C PRO A 137 -13.42 -10.74 -8.03
N LYS A 138 -13.38 -9.69 -7.21
CA LYS A 138 -13.89 -8.36 -7.52
C LYS A 138 -12.73 -7.36 -7.58
N PRO A 139 -12.88 -6.22 -8.27
CA PRO A 139 -11.88 -5.17 -8.24
C PRO A 139 -11.51 -4.78 -6.80
N GLY A 140 -10.22 -4.79 -6.49
CA GLY A 140 -9.69 -4.49 -5.15
C GLY A 140 -9.47 -5.71 -4.26
N ASP A 141 -9.89 -6.90 -4.67
CA ASP A 141 -9.51 -8.14 -3.98
C ASP A 141 -8.02 -8.44 -4.19
N MET A 142 -7.34 -8.89 -3.13
CA MET A 142 -5.96 -9.31 -3.22
C MET A 142 -5.89 -10.77 -3.72
N VAL A 143 -5.18 -10.99 -4.82
CA VAL A 143 -5.05 -12.31 -5.44
C VAL A 143 -3.70 -12.90 -5.12
N PHE A 144 -3.70 -14.08 -4.49
CA PHE A 144 -2.49 -14.81 -4.14
C PHE A 144 -2.20 -15.91 -5.16
N PHE A 145 -0.94 -15.99 -5.61
CA PHE A 145 -0.48 -17.00 -6.55
C PHE A 145 0.48 -17.96 -5.86
N ASN A 146 0.36 -19.24 -6.24
CA ASN A 146 1.25 -20.30 -5.86
C ASN A 146 1.51 -21.15 -7.12
N TRP A 147 2.69 -20.98 -7.70
CA TRP A 147 3.09 -21.65 -8.94
C TRP A 147 3.79 -22.98 -8.70
N SER A 148 4.42 -23.16 -7.53
CA SER A 148 5.11 -24.41 -7.19
C SER A 148 4.17 -25.55 -6.80
N GLY A 149 2.88 -25.26 -6.57
CA GLY A 149 1.90 -26.26 -6.14
C GLY A 149 2.07 -26.70 -4.67
N GLY A 150 2.87 -25.99 -3.88
CA GLY A 150 3.01 -26.20 -2.45
C GLY A 150 1.79 -25.72 -1.65
N SER A 151 1.91 -25.60 -0.32
CA SER A 151 0.83 -25.06 0.53
C SER A 151 0.84 -23.54 0.68
N SER A 152 1.90 -22.87 0.21
CA SER A 152 2.18 -21.46 0.53
C SER A 152 2.10 -20.56 -0.69
N ALA A 153 1.45 -19.41 -0.55
CA ALA A 153 1.45 -18.37 -1.57
C ALA A 153 2.86 -17.79 -1.77
N GLN A 154 3.23 -17.55 -3.03
CA GLN A 154 4.53 -17.05 -3.47
C GLN A 154 4.46 -15.60 -3.94
N HIS A 155 3.28 -15.13 -4.34
CA HIS A 155 3.07 -13.78 -4.83
C HIS A 155 1.66 -13.29 -4.54
N ILE A 156 1.49 -11.97 -4.56
CA ILE A 156 0.23 -11.28 -4.33
C ILE A 156 0.10 -10.12 -5.33
N GLY A 157 -1.11 -9.90 -5.84
CA GLY A 157 -1.46 -8.78 -6.72
C GLY A 157 -2.83 -8.17 -6.36
N ILE A 158 -3.15 -7.04 -7.01
CA ILE A 158 -4.45 -6.32 -6.99
C ILE A 158 -5.17 -6.57 -8.31
#